data_AF-A0AAJ2JTG4-F1
#
_entry.id   AF-A0AAJ2JTG4-F1
#
_cell.length_a   1.000
_cell.length_b   1.000
_cell.length_c   1.000
_cell.angle_alpha   90.00
_cell.angle_beta   90.00
_cell.angle_gamma   90.00
#
_symmetry.space_group_name_H-M   'P 1'
#
loop_
_entity.id
_entity.type
_entity.pdbx_description
1 polymer ?
#
loop_
_entity_poly.entity_id
_entity_poly.type
_entity_poly.pdbx_seq_one_letter_code
_entity_poly.pdbx_strand_id
1 'polypeptide(L)' 'MYLIIFQLGSGSSALKLKINRKLNKIGARMIQKSVWTHESTQKLIEIASFIRARGGKAIVLEANVIYE' A
#
# COMPACT_ATOMS: atom_id res chain seq x y z
N MET A 1 -9.71 -6.66 -8.20
CA MET A 1 -8.62 -6.77 -7.20
C MET A 1 -7.42 -5.92 -7.59
N TYR A 2 -6.95 -5.06 -6.68
CA TYR A 2 -5.81 -4.16 -6.90
C TYR A 2 -4.77 -4.31 -5.80
N LEU A 3 -3.50 -4.11 -6.14
CA LEU A 3 -2.36 -4.19 -5.24
C LEU A 3 -1.78 -2.80 -4.99
N ILE A 4 -1.32 -2.57 -3.77
CA ILE A 4 -0.40 -1.49 -3.43
C ILE A 4 0.92 -2.08 -2.97
N ILE A 5 2.01 -1.60 -3.54
CA ILE A 5 3.38 -1.93 -3.15
C ILE A 5 4.06 -0.64 -2.71
N PHE A 6 4.72 -0.65 -1.55
CA PHE A 6 5.37 0.56 -1.04
C PHE A 6 6.73 0.31 -0.41
N GLN A 7 7.54 1.36 -0.39
CA GLN A 7 8.85 1.40 0.27
C GLN A 7 8.97 2.69 1.08
N LEU A 8 9.55 2.60 2.26
CA LEU A 8 9.79 3.72 3.17
C LEU A 8 11.30 3.81 3.46
N GLY A 9 11.79 4.99 3.84
CA GLY A 9 13.18 5.18 4.26
C GLY A 9 13.51 4.45 5.58
N SER A 10 14.79 4.36 5.92
CA SER A 10 15.24 3.88 7.23
C SER A 10 14.68 4.75 8.37
N GLY A 11 14.31 4.14 9.50
CA GLY A 11 13.72 4.85 10.65
C GLY A 11 12.21 5.14 10.55
N SER A 12 11.52 4.72 9.48
CA SER A 12 10.10 5.02 9.23
C SER A 12 9.09 4.18 10.03
N SER A 13 9.46 3.63 11.19
CA SER A 13 8.66 2.64 11.94
C SER A 13 7.25 3.15 12.28
N ALA A 14 7.15 4.39 12.75
CA ALA A 14 5.88 5.03 13.08
C ALA A 14 5.02 5.30 11.84
N LEU A 15 5.64 5.75 10.74
CA LEU A 15 4.95 5.97 9.47
C LEU A 15 4.39 4.64 8.92
N LYS A 16 5.18 3.57 8.99
CA LYS A 16 4.75 2.24 8.57
C LYS A 16 3.54 1.75 9.38
N LEU A 17 3.58 1.89 10.71
CA LEU A 17 2.43 1.53 11.55
C LEU A 17 1.18 2.32 11.16
N LYS A 18 1.32 3.62 10.86
CA LYS A 18 0.22 4.48 10.42
C LYS A 18 -0.35 4.05 9.07
N ILE A 19 0.50 3.65 8.12
CA ILE A 19 0.09 3.11 6.82
C ILE A 19 -0.66 1.79 6.99
N ASN A 20 -0.13 0.85 7.77
CA ASN A 20 -0.77 -0.44 8.03
C ASN A 20 -2.15 -0.26 8.68
N ARG A 21 -2.28 0.66 9.65
CA ARG A 21 -3.58 1.00 10.25
C ARG A 21 -4.56 1.59 9.24
N LYS A 22 -4.10 2.45 8.31
CA LYS A 22 -4.95 2.98 7.22
C LYS A 22 -5.42 1.88 6.28
N LEU A 23 -4.54 0.97 5.91
CA LEU A 23 -4.85 -0.18 5.05
C LEU A 23 -5.85 -1.13 5.72
N ASN A 24 -5.62 -1.48 6.98
CA ASN A 24 -6.59 -2.27 7.76
C ASN A 24 -7.95 -1.57 7.88
N LYS A 25 -7.98 -0.25 8.13
CA LYS A 25 -9.23 0.52 8.26
C LYS A 25 -10.09 0.47 7.00
N ILE A 26 -9.47 0.41 5.81
CA ILE A 26 -10.23 0.30 4.56
C ILE A 26 -10.61 -1.14 4.21
N GLY A 27 -10.20 -2.13 5.01
CA GLY A 27 -10.43 -3.56 4.74
C GLY A 27 -9.43 -4.17 3.76
N ALA A 28 -8.26 -3.56 3.55
CA ALA A 28 -7.23 -4.14 2.69
C ALA A 28 -6.60 -5.38 3.36
N ARG A 29 -6.29 -6.40 2.56
CA ARG A 29 -5.62 -7.63 3.00
C ARG A 29 -4.12 -7.52 2.77
N MET A 30 -3.31 -7.86 3.77
CA MET A 30 -1.85 -7.95 3.59
C MET A 30 -1.50 -9.22 2.82
N ILE A 31 -0.69 -9.09 1.76
CA ILE A 31 -0.09 -10.23 1.04
C ILE A 31 1.34 -10.44 1.52
N GLN A 32 2.11 -9.35 1.68
CA GLN A 32 3.45 -9.33 2.24
C GLN A 32 3.69 -8.04 3.04
N LYS A 33 4.85 -7.93 3.70
CA LYS A 33 5.22 -6.82 4.61
C LYS A 33 4.95 -5.41 4.07
N SER A 34 5.09 -5.20 2.76
CA SER A 34 4.81 -3.93 2.08
C SER A 34 3.94 -4.11 0.82
N VAL A 35 3.21 -5.22 0.73
CA VAL A 35 2.32 -5.54 -0.39
C VAL A 35 0.95 -5.85 0.15
N TRP A 36 -0.04 -5.08 -0.26
CA TRP A 36 -1.43 -5.20 0.22
C TRP A 36 -2.40 -5.17 -0.95
N THR A 37 -3.60 -5.71 -0.73
CA THR A 37 -4.62 -5.83 -1.77
C THR A 37 -5.98 -5.35 -1.30
N HIS A 38 -6.76 -4.77 -2.21
CA HIS A 38 -8.11 -4.27 -1.95
C HIS A 38 -8.90 -4.14 -3.27
N GLU A 39 -10.23 -4.17 -3.21
CA GLU A 39 -11.08 -4.11 -4.42
C GLU A 39 -11.20 -2.71 -5.03
N SER A 40 -11.06 -1.67 -4.21
CA SER A 40 -11.10 -0.28 -4.68
C SER A 40 -9.70 0.27 -4.92
N THR A 41 -9.38 0.56 -6.19
CA THR A 41 -8.16 1.29 -6.60
C THR A 41 -8.10 2.66 -5.98
N GLN A 42 -9.24 3.36 -5.92
CA GLN A 42 -9.31 4.73 -5.41
C GLN A 42 -8.79 4.83 -3.97
N LYS A 43 -9.23 3.93 -3.09
CA LYS A 43 -8.74 3.89 -1.70
C LYS A 43 -7.23 3.62 -1.62
N LEU A 44 -6.71 2.77 -2.51
CA LEU A 44 -5.27 2.50 -2.56
C LEU A 44 -4.47 3.70 -3.10
N ILE A 45 -5.00 4.43 -4.08
CA ILE A 45 -4.40 5.65 -4.63
C ILE A 45 -4.29 6.74 -3.56
N GLU A 46 -5.31 6.92 -2.72
CA GLU A 46 -5.27 7.87 -1.61
C GLU A 46 -4.16 7.53 -0.60
N ILE A 47 -4.00 6.24 -0.27
CA ILE A 47 -2.93 5.78 0.61
C ILE A 47 -1.57 5.95 -0.07
N ALA A 48 -1.44 5.65 -1.36
CA ALA A 48 -0.20 5.85 -2.11
C ALA A 48 0.21 7.32 -2.15
N SER A 49 -0.73 8.24 -2.37
CA SER A 49 -0.48 9.69 -2.30
C SER A 49 -0.08 10.12 -0.89
N PHE A 50 -0.72 9.57 0.16
CA PHE A 50 -0.31 9.80 1.55
C PHE A 50 1.13 9.34 1.84
N ILE A 51 1.56 8.22 1.26
CA ILE A 51 2.93 7.68 1.37
C ILE A 51 3.92 8.59 0.66
N ARG A 52 3.63 8.96 -0.60
CA ARG A 52 4.50 9.83 -1.42
C ARG A 52 4.71 11.21 -0.80
N ALA A 53 3.66 11.79 -0.22
CA ALA A 53 3.73 13.06 0.48
C ALA A 53 4.63 13.03 1.74
N ARG A 54 5.11 11.87 2.17
CA ARG A 54 5.99 11.68 3.34
C ARG A 54 7.36 11.10 2.96
N GLY A 55 7.75 11.23 1.69
CA GLY A 55 9.03 10.76 1.18
C GLY A 55 9.12 9.25 0.94
N GLY A 56 7.99 8.53 1.04
CA GLY A 56 7.93 7.12 0.65
C GLY A 56 7.70 6.94 -0.85
N LYS A 57 7.92 5.72 -1.34
CA LYS A 57 7.54 5.29 -2.69
C LYS A 57 6.32 4.38 -2.61
N ALA A 58 5.37 4.54 -3.52
CA ALA A 58 4.21 3.67 -3.62
C ALA A 58 3.71 3.56 -5.06
N ILE A 59 3.35 2.35 -5.47
CA ILE A 59 2.71 2.02 -6.75
C ILE A 59 1.42 1.27 -6.49
N VAL A 60 0.40 1.53 -7.31
CA VAL A 60 -0.88 0.81 -7.32
C VAL A 60 -1.04 0.19 -8.69
N LEU A 61 -1.38 -1.09 -8.73
CA LEU A 61 -1.55 -1.86 -9.97
C LEU A 61 -2.74 -2.81 -9.86
N GLU A 62 -3.33 -3.16 -11.00
CA GLU A 62 -4.35 -4.20 -11.08
C GLU A 62 -3.70 -5.58 -10.94
N ALA A 63 -4.33 -6.47 -10.17
CA ALA A 63 -3.78 -7.80 -9.87
C ALA A 63 -4.03 -8.81 -11.01
N ASN A 64 -3.58 -8.47 -12.23
CA ASN A 64 -3.67 -9.35 -13.41
C ASN A 64 -2.34 -10.08 -13.69
N VAL A 65 -1.49 -10.25 -12.68
CA VAL A 65 -0.15 -10.86 -12.86
C VAL A 65 -0.30 -12.38 -12.98
N ILE A 66 -0.35 -12.86 -14.22
CA ILE A 66 -0.11 -14.26 -14.59
C ILE A 66 1.40 -14.36 -14.89
N TYR A 67 2.11 -15.22 -14.16
CA TYR A 67 3.46 -15.65 -14.53
C TYR A 67 3.43 -17.18 -14.61
N GLU A 68 3.83 -17.72 -15.76
CA GLU A 68 4.03 -19.15 -16.02
C GLU A 68 5.52 -19.50 -15.87
#